data_AF-A0A3S1BLL4-F1
#
_entry.id   AF-A0A3S1BLL4-F1
#
_cell.length_a   1.000
_cell.length_b   1.000
_cell.length_c   1.000
_cell.angle_alpha   90.00
_cell.angle_beta   90.00
_cell.angle_gamma   90.00
#
_symmetry.space_group_name_H-M   'P 1'
#
loop_
_entity.id
_entity.type
_entity.pdbx_description
1 polymer ?
#
loop_
_entity_poly.entity_id
_entity_poly.type
_entity_poly.pdbx_seq_one_letter_code
_entity_poly.pdbx_strand_id
1 'polypeptide(L)'
;MQSALSILLMVGLVAFFRQGAAIMAGEWSARMYFAVVNNDAAGLAQMIADGGDVDQFYDDVTNVSSRSLLHVCCGRGHVQCLSSPRYLSLTPSIHPSPPHPPVYSGVTPALVCASTGDLETLRPLLQHNCCLTTKGSVYKRRRRLEYSLDPFELAYSEGFLHLCRLMVDAGYCVYGLRDSFLGDFHRQTSNPGEQTTHTNAHQDPIVIPIPAPASSGQNMANAEMPTLTFGHAQKLPDDWLDILLWLISKASNVRSLKEEAVFAVRAIIGHRLPDCIDSLPLPKLVKDYVMLKNLRLDDASAQHHGLFGKPK
;
A
#
# COMPACT_ATOMS: atom_id res chain seq x y z
N MET A 1 24.12 47.66 -28.34
CA MET A 1 25.05 46.50 -28.33
C MET A 1 25.27 45.91 -26.94
N GLN A 2 25.43 46.69 -25.86
CA GLN A 2 25.59 46.15 -24.49
C GLN A 2 24.44 45.24 -24.00
N SER A 3 23.20 45.53 -24.40
CA SER A 3 22.03 44.71 -24.01
C SER A 3 22.07 43.28 -24.56
N ALA A 4 22.54 43.09 -25.80
CA ALA A 4 22.61 41.77 -26.43
C ALA A 4 23.66 40.86 -25.77
N LEU A 5 24.81 41.43 -25.35
CA LEU A 5 25.86 40.69 -24.67
C LEU A 5 25.43 40.23 -23.26
N SER A 6 24.70 41.07 -22.53
CA SER A 6 24.15 40.72 -21.21
C SER A 6 23.13 39.60 -21.28
N ILE A 7 22.29 39.58 -22.33
CA ILE A 7 21.29 38.51 -22.53
C ILE A 7 21.99 37.19 -22.86
N LEU A 8 23.00 37.20 -23.74
CA LEU A 8 23.79 36.01 -24.08
C LEU A 8 24.52 35.42 -22.86
N LEU A 9 25.10 36.26 -22.00
CA LEU A 9 25.73 35.81 -20.75
C LEU A 9 24.74 35.18 -19.77
N MET A 10 23.55 35.78 -19.59
CA MET A 10 22.51 35.22 -18.73
C MET A 10 21.99 33.88 -19.25
N VAL A 11 21.77 33.75 -20.56
CA VAL A 11 21.32 32.49 -21.18
C VAL A 11 22.39 31.40 -21.03
N GLY A 12 23.67 31.73 -21.26
CA GLY A 12 24.78 30.80 -21.07
C GLY A 12 24.95 30.33 -19.63
N LEU A 13 24.82 31.24 -18.66
CA LEU A 13 24.89 30.93 -17.23
C LEU A 13 23.74 29.99 -16.81
N VAL A 14 22.51 30.28 -17.25
CA VAL A 14 21.34 29.44 -16.97
C VAL A 14 21.49 28.05 -17.59
N ALA A 15 22.02 27.95 -18.82
CA ALA A 15 22.28 26.67 -19.47
C ALA A 15 23.36 25.86 -18.73
N PHE A 16 24.44 26.51 -18.29
CA PHE A 16 25.50 25.86 -17.51
C PHE A 16 24.98 25.34 -16.16
N PHE A 17 24.20 26.15 -15.43
CA PHE A 17 23.57 25.72 -14.18
C PHE A 17 22.57 24.57 -14.40
N ARG A 18 21.81 24.58 -15.50
CA ARG A 18 20.91 23.46 -15.86
C ARG A 18 21.67 22.18 -16.16
N GLN A 19 22.77 22.24 -16.89
CA GLN A 19 23.55 21.05 -17.24
C GLN A 19 24.30 20.47 -16.04
N GLY A 20 24.86 21.33 -15.18
CA GLY A 20 25.42 20.91 -13.89
C GLY A 20 24.37 20.29 -12.98
N ALA A 21 23.19 20.89 -12.88
CA ALA A 21 22.08 20.35 -12.08
C ALA A 21 21.60 18.98 -12.59
N ALA A 22 21.55 18.76 -13.90
CA ALA A 22 21.14 17.47 -14.48
C ALA A 22 22.14 16.34 -14.17
N ILE A 23 23.45 16.62 -14.25
CA ILE A 23 24.50 15.64 -13.91
C ILE A 23 24.42 15.30 -12.42
N MET A 24 24.27 16.31 -11.56
CA MET A 24 24.11 16.10 -10.12
C MET A 24 22.82 15.33 -9.80
N ALA A 25 21.71 15.60 -10.49
CA ALA A 25 20.44 14.93 -10.28
C ALA A 25 20.51 13.42 -10.58
N GLY A 26 21.26 13.00 -11.62
CA GLY A 26 21.49 11.58 -11.88
C GLY A 26 22.32 10.89 -10.79
N GLU A 27 23.25 11.62 -10.17
CA GLU A 27 24.05 11.10 -9.06
C GLU A 27 23.22 10.94 -7.78
N TRP A 28 22.33 11.90 -7.49
CA TRP A 28 21.45 11.86 -6.32
C TRP A 28 20.51 10.65 -6.34
N SER A 29 19.80 10.41 -7.45
CA SER A 29 18.84 9.29 -7.53
C SER A 29 19.52 7.94 -7.34
N ALA A 30 20.71 7.74 -7.92
CA ALA A 30 21.52 6.54 -7.74
C ALA A 30 21.94 6.36 -6.28
N ARG A 31 22.49 7.41 -5.65
CA ARG A 31 22.94 7.34 -4.25
C ARG A 31 21.77 7.08 -3.29
N MET A 32 20.64 7.74 -3.49
CA MET A 32 19.42 7.52 -2.71
C MET A 32 18.88 6.10 -2.90
N TYR A 33 18.88 5.58 -4.13
CA TYR A 33 18.52 4.20 -4.43
C TYR A 33 19.42 3.21 -3.67
N PHE A 34 20.74 3.38 -3.71
CA PHE A 34 21.67 2.50 -3.00
C PHE A 34 21.52 2.60 -1.48
N ALA A 35 21.29 3.80 -0.93
CA ALA A 35 21.00 3.95 0.50
C ALA A 35 19.73 3.18 0.90
N VAL A 36 18.66 3.28 0.11
CA VAL A 36 17.45 2.47 0.31
C VAL A 36 17.76 0.98 0.22
N VAL A 37 18.46 0.52 -0.81
CA VAL A 37 18.79 -0.91 -0.99
C VAL A 37 19.66 -1.45 0.14
N ASN A 38 20.52 -0.62 0.73
CA ASN A 38 21.40 -0.99 1.84
C ASN A 38 20.79 -0.73 3.24
N ASN A 39 19.53 -0.29 3.32
CA ASN A 39 18.86 0.15 4.55
C ASN A 39 19.64 1.23 5.33
N ASP A 40 20.36 2.11 4.61
CA ASP A 40 21.09 3.23 5.18
C ASP A 40 20.15 4.43 5.38
N ALA A 41 19.30 4.34 6.41
CA ALA A 41 18.33 5.39 6.73
C ALA A 41 18.99 6.73 7.07
N ALA A 42 20.17 6.72 7.70
CA ALA A 42 20.90 7.92 8.05
C ALA A 42 21.47 8.62 6.82
N GLY A 43 22.13 7.88 5.93
CA GLY A 43 22.61 8.40 4.66
C GLY A 43 21.47 8.92 3.79
N LEU A 44 20.35 8.19 3.71
CA LEU A 44 19.16 8.66 2.99
C LEU A 44 18.62 9.97 3.56
N ALA A 45 18.51 10.09 4.88
CA ALA A 45 18.04 11.31 5.53
C ALA A 45 18.96 12.50 5.25
N GLN A 46 20.29 12.30 5.29
CA GLN A 46 21.25 13.33 4.94
C GLN A 46 21.09 13.79 3.49
N MET A 47 20.95 12.85 2.55
CA MET A 47 20.78 13.19 1.13
C MET A 47 19.50 13.99 0.86
N ILE A 48 18.40 13.67 1.55
CA ILE A 48 17.15 14.44 1.49
C ILE A 48 17.34 15.84 2.11
N ALA A 49 18.09 15.94 3.20
CA ALA A 49 18.41 17.22 3.83
C ALA A 49 19.24 18.13 2.90
N ASP A 50 20.14 17.53 2.12
CA ASP A 50 20.98 18.20 1.13
C ASP A 50 20.23 18.57 -0.18
N GLY A 51 18.93 18.29 -0.26
CA GLY A 51 18.06 18.66 -1.38
C GLY A 51 17.82 17.56 -2.41
N GLY A 52 18.14 16.30 -2.09
CA GLY A 52 17.77 15.15 -2.91
C GLY A 52 16.26 15.02 -3.06
N ASP A 53 15.80 14.79 -4.29
CA ASP A 53 14.39 14.61 -4.65
C ASP A 53 14.00 13.13 -4.53
N VAL A 54 13.06 12.81 -3.62
CA VAL A 54 12.61 11.42 -3.39
C VAL A 54 11.65 10.93 -4.47
N ASP A 55 11.06 11.85 -5.25
CA ASP A 55 10.16 11.55 -6.36
C ASP A 55 10.91 11.26 -7.65
N GLN A 56 12.23 11.52 -7.66
CA GLN A 56 13.08 11.20 -8.78
C GLN A 56 13.20 9.69 -8.96
N PHE A 57 12.83 9.21 -10.14
CA PHE A 57 12.99 7.82 -10.52
C PHE A 57 14.47 7.50 -10.80
N TYR A 58 14.91 6.32 -10.36
CA TYR A 58 16.27 5.84 -10.61
C TYR A 58 16.30 5.02 -11.89
N ASP A 59 16.65 5.64 -13.01
CA ASP A 59 16.83 4.98 -14.30
C ASP A 59 18.11 4.14 -14.31
N ASP A 60 17.97 2.81 -14.30
CA ASP A 60 19.11 1.91 -14.47
C ASP A 60 19.64 1.94 -15.92
N VAL A 61 20.81 1.34 -16.14
CA VAL A 61 21.47 1.29 -17.46
C VAL A 61 20.59 0.61 -18.54
N THR A 62 19.55 -0.11 -18.13
CA THR A 62 18.59 -0.76 -19.03
C THR A 62 17.33 0.05 -19.25
N ASN A 63 17.23 1.27 -18.70
CA ASN A 63 16.01 2.09 -18.65
C ASN A 63 14.82 1.35 -18.03
N VAL A 64 15.06 0.36 -17.18
CA VAL A 64 14.01 -0.40 -16.48
C VAL A 64 13.83 0.20 -15.08
N SER A 65 13.40 1.45 -15.07
CA SER A 65 13.03 2.12 -13.83
C SER A 65 11.54 2.41 -13.83
N SER A 66 10.81 1.52 -13.17
CA SER A 66 9.37 1.67 -12.97
C SER A 66 8.98 1.85 -11.50
N ARG A 67 9.96 1.90 -10.59
CA ARG A 67 9.71 1.89 -9.15
C ARG A 67 10.30 3.12 -8.48
N SER A 68 9.46 3.91 -7.83
CA SER A 68 9.94 4.97 -6.95
C SER A 68 10.74 4.38 -5.78
N LEU A 69 11.60 5.19 -5.15
CA LEU A 69 12.36 4.77 -3.98
C LEU A 69 11.46 4.16 -2.89
N LEU A 70 10.24 4.70 -2.74
CA LEU A 70 9.25 4.21 -1.80
C LEU A 70 8.81 2.76 -2.10
N HIS A 71 8.64 2.39 -3.37
CA HIS A 71 8.35 1.01 -3.76
C HIS A 71 9.51 0.08 -3.40
N VAL A 72 10.75 0.55 -3.54
CA VAL A 72 11.95 -0.22 -3.18
C VAL A 72 12.02 -0.43 -1.67
N CYS A 73 11.79 0.62 -0.87
CA CYS A 73 11.68 0.52 0.59
C CYS A 73 10.64 -0.54 0.99
N CYS A 74 9.45 -0.49 0.38
CA CYS A 74 8.36 -1.42 0.69
C CYS A 74 8.64 -2.86 0.26
N GLY A 75 9.28 -3.04 -0.90
CA GLY A 75 9.64 -4.37 -1.40
C GLY A 75 10.75 -5.03 -0.60
N ARG A 76 11.57 -4.26 0.13
CA ARG A 76 12.67 -4.74 0.96
C ARG A 76 12.34 -4.78 2.45
N GLY A 77 11.28 -4.11 2.87
CA GLY A 77 10.88 -3.96 4.27
C GLY A 77 11.79 -3.09 5.11
N HIS A 78 12.32 -2.03 4.50
CA HIS A 78 13.25 -1.10 5.13
C HIS A 78 12.49 0.04 5.83
N VAL A 79 11.78 -0.31 6.91
CA VAL A 79 10.93 0.61 7.70
C VAL A 79 11.70 1.84 8.18
N GLN A 80 12.99 1.68 8.50
CA GLN A 80 13.83 2.78 8.96
C GLN A 80 13.99 3.88 7.91
N CYS A 81 14.07 3.52 6.63
CA CYS A 81 14.11 4.50 5.53
C CYS A 81 12.79 5.27 5.38
N LEU A 82 11.65 4.71 5.84
CA LEU A 82 10.34 5.37 5.84
C LEU A 82 10.12 6.33 7.00
N SER A 83 10.94 6.23 8.05
CA SER A 83 10.73 7.01 9.28
C SER A 83 11.03 8.50 9.13
N SER A 84 11.62 8.92 8.00
CA SER A 84 11.86 10.34 7.71
C SER A 84 10.53 11.03 7.35
N PRO A 85 10.10 12.07 8.10
CA PRO A 85 8.83 12.76 7.86
C PRO A 85 8.68 13.31 6.44
N ARG A 86 9.80 13.74 5.83
CA ARG A 86 9.82 14.26 4.46
C ARG A 86 9.58 13.18 3.41
N TYR A 87 9.96 11.94 3.69
CA TYR A 87 9.92 10.85 2.72
C TYR A 87 8.49 10.43 2.38
N LEU A 88 7.61 10.47 3.38
CA LEU A 88 6.21 10.05 3.22
C LEU A 88 5.26 11.22 2.89
N SER A 89 5.69 12.46 3.08
CA SER A 89 4.93 13.66 2.65
C SER A 89 4.85 13.78 1.12
N LEU A 90 5.73 13.07 0.41
CA LEU A 90 5.91 13.18 -1.04
C LEU A 90 5.25 12.05 -1.81
N THR A 91 4.49 11.14 -1.17
CA THR A 91 3.66 10.22 -1.94
C THR A 91 2.72 11.05 -2.81
N PRO A 92 2.88 11.03 -4.15
CA PRO A 92 1.99 11.78 -5.01
C PRO A 92 0.59 11.31 -4.68
N SER A 93 -0.32 12.27 -4.50
CA SER A 93 -1.73 11.98 -4.61
C SER A 93 -1.88 11.09 -5.85
N ILE A 94 -2.20 9.81 -5.66
CA ILE A 94 -2.34 8.86 -6.78
C ILE A 94 -3.51 9.30 -7.68
N HIS A 95 -4.25 10.34 -7.27
CA HIS A 95 -5.05 11.12 -8.19
C HIS A 95 -4.15 11.85 -9.19
N PRO A 96 -4.29 11.55 -10.49
CA PRO A 96 -3.55 12.24 -11.53
C PRO A 96 -3.90 13.73 -11.44
N SER A 97 -2.98 14.56 -10.96
CA SER A 97 -2.99 15.96 -11.35
C SER A 97 -2.68 15.96 -12.85
N PRO A 98 -3.62 16.38 -13.72
CA PRO A 98 -3.29 16.57 -15.13
C PRO A 98 -2.12 17.56 -15.20
N PRO A 99 -1.02 17.29 -15.93
CA PRO A 99 -0.97 16.47 -17.15
C PRO A 99 -0.13 15.18 -17.03
N HIS A 100 0.16 14.68 -15.84
CA HIS A 100 1.06 13.52 -15.71
C HIS A 100 0.38 12.24 -16.22
N PRO A 101 1.04 11.46 -17.11
CA PRO A 101 0.49 10.19 -17.56
C PRO A 101 0.34 9.26 -16.35
N PRO A 102 -0.77 8.49 -16.25
CA PRO A 102 -0.97 7.55 -15.17
C PRO A 102 0.21 6.56 -15.11
N VAL A 103 0.71 6.27 -13.91
CA VAL A 103 1.70 5.21 -13.70
C VAL A 103 1.10 3.91 -14.24
N TYR A 104 1.66 3.39 -15.33
CA TYR A 104 1.03 2.37 -16.20
C TYR A 104 0.60 1.07 -15.51
N SER A 105 1.10 0.76 -14.31
CA SER A 105 0.78 -0.48 -13.60
C SER A 105 -0.22 -0.33 -12.44
N GLY A 106 -0.49 0.90 -11.98
CA GLY A 106 -1.30 1.14 -10.77
C GLY A 106 -0.72 0.50 -9.49
N VAL A 107 0.51 -0.01 -9.52
CA VAL A 107 1.15 -0.62 -8.35
C VAL A 107 1.42 0.48 -7.33
N THR A 108 0.85 0.34 -6.14
CA THR A 108 1.05 1.28 -5.04
C THR A 108 2.06 0.71 -4.04
N PRO A 109 2.71 1.56 -3.22
CA PRO A 109 3.56 1.09 -2.11
C PRO A 109 2.81 0.16 -1.14
N ALA A 110 1.53 0.44 -0.86
CA ALA A 110 0.68 -0.41 -0.03
C ALA A 110 0.45 -1.78 -0.69
N LEU A 111 0.28 -1.83 -2.01
CA LEU A 111 0.15 -3.09 -2.76
C LEU A 111 1.44 -3.90 -2.72
N VAL A 112 2.61 -3.24 -2.75
CA VAL A 112 3.90 -3.92 -2.56
C VAL A 112 4.00 -4.52 -1.15
N CYS A 113 3.63 -3.78 -0.11
CA CYS A 113 3.60 -4.30 1.27
C CYS A 113 2.65 -5.51 1.40
N ALA A 114 1.47 -5.42 0.77
CA ALA A 114 0.52 -6.52 0.71
C ALA A 114 1.08 -7.75 -0.02
N SER A 115 1.93 -7.57 -1.02
CA SER A 115 2.58 -8.68 -1.72
C SER A 115 3.70 -9.36 -0.92
N THR A 116 4.36 -8.61 -0.03
CA THR A 116 5.46 -9.11 0.81
C THR A 116 5.01 -9.57 2.19
N GLY A 117 3.79 -9.24 2.61
CA GLY A 117 3.32 -9.50 3.97
C GLY A 117 3.98 -8.58 5.01
N ASP A 118 4.57 -7.46 4.59
CA ASP A 118 5.29 -6.57 5.48
C ASP A 118 4.38 -5.57 6.20
N LEU A 119 4.05 -5.94 7.42
CA LEU A 119 3.19 -5.17 8.30
C LEU A 119 3.87 -3.89 8.79
N GLU A 120 5.15 -3.97 9.17
CA GLU A 120 5.87 -2.87 9.80
C GLU A 120 6.09 -1.73 8.81
N THR A 121 6.28 -2.04 7.52
CA THR A 121 6.37 -1.02 6.46
C THR A 121 4.99 -0.47 6.08
N LEU A 122 3.92 -1.27 6.12
CA LEU A 122 2.59 -0.78 5.81
C LEU A 122 2.08 0.25 6.86
N ARG A 123 2.43 0.08 8.13
CA ARG A 123 1.99 0.97 9.22
C ARG A 123 2.31 2.46 8.98
N PRO A 124 3.56 2.87 8.69
CA PRO A 124 3.85 4.28 8.40
C PRO A 124 3.15 4.79 7.14
N LEU A 125 2.95 3.95 6.10
CA LEU A 125 2.16 4.35 4.93
C LEU A 125 0.72 4.72 5.32
N LEU A 126 0.10 3.92 6.19
CA LEU A 126 -1.26 4.17 6.69
C LEU A 126 -1.31 5.42 7.56
N GLN A 127 -0.30 5.68 8.39
CA GLN A 127 -0.21 6.92 9.19
C GLN A 127 -0.14 8.16 8.29
N HIS A 128 0.49 8.03 7.12
CA HIS A 128 0.54 9.04 6.07
C HIS A 128 -0.66 9.01 5.09
N ASN A 129 -1.73 8.31 5.46
CA ASN A 129 -2.99 8.29 4.74
C ASN A 129 -2.89 7.78 3.29
N CYS A 130 -2.09 6.73 3.08
CA CYS A 130 -2.01 6.07 1.78
C CYS A 130 -3.39 5.52 1.34
N CYS A 131 -3.65 5.55 0.02
CA CYS A 131 -4.87 5.00 -0.55
C CYS A 131 -4.85 3.47 -0.55
N LEU A 132 -5.90 2.84 -0.01
CA LEU A 132 -6.06 1.38 0.03
C LEU A 132 -7.06 0.84 -1.00
N THR A 133 -7.73 1.70 -1.75
CA THR A 133 -8.75 1.28 -2.75
C THR A 133 -8.21 1.32 -4.17
N THR A 134 -6.98 1.80 -4.38
CA THR A 134 -6.35 1.82 -5.70
C THR A 134 -5.97 0.41 -6.10
N LYS A 135 -6.60 -0.10 -7.16
CA LYS A 135 -6.25 -1.37 -7.78
C LYS A 135 -4.99 -1.23 -8.64
N GLY A 136 -4.09 -2.18 -8.52
CA GLY A 136 -2.91 -2.30 -9.36
C GLY A 136 -2.84 -3.66 -10.06
N SER A 137 -2.13 -3.70 -11.18
CA SER A 137 -1.84 -4.93 -11.92
C SER A 137 -0.78 -5.75 -11.19
N VAL A 138 -1.16 -6.96 -10.77
CA VAL A 138 -0.30 -7.94 -10.10
C VAL A 138 -0.13 -9.15 -11.01
N TYR A 139 1.11 -9.42 -11.42
CA TYR A 139 1.42 -10.59 -12.25
C TYR A 139 1.92 -11.77 -11.41
N LYS A 140 1.14 -12.85 -11.33
CA LYS A 140 1.57 -14.09 -10.68
C LYS A 140 2.26 -15.00 -11.69
N ARG A 141 3.60 -14.93 -11.73
CA ARG A 141 4.45 -15.70 -12.68
C ARG A 141 4.13 -17.19 -12.74
N ARG A 142 3.86 -17.84 -11.60
CA ARG A 142 3.55 -19.28 -11.55
C ARG A 142 2.28 -19.65 -12.33
N ARG A 143 1.30 -18.74 -12.40
CA ARG A 143 0.04 -18.97 -13.11
C ARG A 143 -0.05 -18.29 -14.47
N ARG A 144 0.92 -17.41 -14.78
CA ARG A 144 0.89 -16.53 -15.96
C ARG A 144 -0.40 -15.69 -16.05
N LEU A 145 -0.94 -15.31 -14.90
CA LEU A 145 -2.15 -14.51 -14.80
C LEU A 145 -1.80 -13.13 -14.24
N GLU A 146 -2.41 -12.14 -14.85
CA GLU A 146 -2.48 -10.77 -14.34
C GLU A 146 -3.78 -10.63 -13.56
N TYR A 147 -3.74 -9.95 -12.42
CA TYR A 147 -4.90 -9.63 -11.61
C TYR A 147 -4.92 -8.12 -11.37
N SER A 148 -6.09 -7.51 -11.34
CA SER A 148 -6.25 -6.13 -10.87
C SER A 148 -6.82 -6.16 -9.46
N LEU A 149 -5.96 -5.97 -8.45
CA LEU A 149 -6.30 -6.10 -7.04
C LEU A 149 -5.90 -4.84 -6.29
N ASP A 150 -6.67 -4.48 -5.28
CA ASP A 150 -6.23 -3.51 -4.27
C ASP A 150 -5.34 -4.17 -3.21
N PRO A 151 -4.65 -3.39 -2.35
CA PRO A 151 -3.80 -3.93 -1.29
C PRO A 151 -4.49 -4.94 -0.35
N PHE A 152 -5.77 -4.72 -0.01
CA PHE A 152 -6.50 -5.60 0.89
C PHE A 152 -6.84 -6.93 0.20
N GLU A 153 -7.38 -6.87 -1.01
CA GLU A 153 -7.71 -8.04 -1.83
C GLU A 153 -6.47 -8.92 -2.04
N LEU A 154 -5.32 -8.29 -2.34
CA LEU A 154 -4.05 -9.01 -2.48
C LEU A 154 -3.62 -9.67 -1.16
N ALA A 155 -3.56 -8.91 -0.06
CA ALA A 155 -3.14 -9.44 1.24
C ALA A 155 -4.03 -10.60 1.70
N TYR A 156 -5.35 -10.49 1.50
CA TYR A 156 -6.30 -11.54 1.83
C TYR A 156 -6.08 -12.79 0.96
N SER A 157 -5.86 -12.61 -0.34
CA SER A 157 -5.58 -13.71 -1.28
C SER A 157 -4.22 -14.38 -1.06
N GLU A 158 -3.29 -13.75 -0.33
CA GLU A 158 -2.00 -14.32 0.06
C GLU A 158 -2.01 -14.87 1.50
N GLY A 159 -3.12 -14.73 2.23
CA GLY A 159 -3.26 -15.19 3.62
C GLY A 159 -2.59 -14.29 4.66
N PHE A 160 -2.21 -13.06 4.31
CA PHE A 160 -1.62 -12.09 5.24
C PHE A 160 -2.72 -11.41 6.08
N LEU A 161 -3.36 -12.19 6.96
CA LEU A 161 -4.52 -11.76 7.73
C LEU A 161 -4.25 -10.60 8.70
N HIS A 162 -3.05 -10.51 9.28
CA HIS A 162 -2.70 -9.36 10.12
C HIS A 162 -2.63 -8.04 9.33
N LEU A 163 -2.21 -8.09 8.06
CA LEU A 163 -2.26 -6.92 7.18
C LEU A 163 -3.70 -6.54 6.86
N CYS A 164 -4.56 -7.52 6.61
CA CYS A 164 -5.99 -7.29 6.40
C CYS A 164 -6.61 -6.57 7.61
N ARG A 165 -6.32 -7.06 8.82
CA ARG A 165 -6.75 -6.43 10.07
C ARG A 165 -6.24 -4.99 10.19
N LEU A 166 -4.95 -4.78 9.98
CA LEU A 166 -4.33 -3.45 10.03
C LEU A 166 -5.00 -2.47 9.04
N MET A 167 -5.30 -2.92 7.82
CA MET A 167 -5.97 -2.10 6.80
C MET A 167 -7.41 -1.76 7.19
N VAL A 168 -8.16 -2.70 7.77
CA VAL A 168 -9.52 -2.45 8.27
C VAL A 168 -9.51 -1.47 9.44
N ASP A 169 -8.57 -1.62 10.38
CA ASP A 169 -8.37 -0.67 11.48
C ASP A 169 -7.97 0.73 10.98
N ALA A 170 -7.29 0.80 9.84
CA ALA A 170 -6.94 2.05 9.16
C ALA A 170 -8.05 2.61 8.25
N GLY A 171 -9.21 1.95 8.19
CA GLY A 171 -10.40 2.46 7.49
C GLY A 171 -10.70 1.85 6.14
N TYR A 172 -10.09 0.72 5.79
CA TYR A 172 -10.52 -0.06 4.64
C TYR A 172 -11.96 -0.58 4.83
N CYS A 173 -12.78 -0.46 3.79
CA CYS A 173 -14.19 -0.80 3.83
C CYS A 173 -14.41 -2.26 3.47
N VAL A 174 -14.88 -3.07 4.42
CA VAL A 174 -15.17 -4.50 4.21
C VAL A 174 -16.67 -4.81 4.12
N TYR A 175 -17.52 -3.79 4.00
CA TYR A 175 -18.95 -3.99 3.80
C TYR A 175 -19.19 -4.78 2.51
N GLY A 176 -20.02 -5.81 2.59
CA GLY A 176 -20.30 -6.70 1.46
C GLY A 176 -19.32 -7.87 1.30
N LEU A 177 -18.22 -7.93 2.07
CA LEU A 177 -17.29 -9.07 2.04
C LEU A 177 -17.63 -10.17 3.07
N ARG A 178 -18.71 -9.99 3.84
CA ARG A 178 -19.12 -10.91 4.91
C ARG A 178 -19.26 -12.36 4.42
N ASP A 179 -19.96 -12.56 3.32
CA ASP A 179 -20.27 -13.90 2.85
C ASP A 179 -19.03 -14.60 2.27
N SER A 180 -18.10 -13.84 1.68
CA SER A 180 -16.77 -14.34 1.30
C SER A 180 -15.99 -14.84 2.51
N PHE A 181 -15.90 -14.03 3.57
CA PHE A 181 -15.20 -14.42 4.79
C PHE A 181 -15.84 -15.62 5.49
N LEU A 182 -17.18 -15.69 5.50
CA LEU A 182 -17.92 -16.80 6.10
C LEU A 182 -17.75 -18.10 5.29
N GLY A 183 -17.75 -18.02 3.96
CA GLY A 183 -17.48 -19.15 3.08
C GLY A 183 -16.07 -19.71 3.27
N ASP A 184 -15.08 -18.84 3.39
CA ASP A 184 -13.70 -19.23 3.68
C ASP A 184 -13.56 -19.82 5.08
N PHE A 185 -14.22 -19.24 6.09
CA PHE A 185 -14.26 -19.78 7.45
C PHE A 185 -14.76 -21.23 7.46
N HIS A 186 -15.93 -21.50 6.86
CA HIS A 186 -16.49 -22.85 6.80
C HIS A 186 -15.59 -23.82 6.04
N ARG A 187 -14.95 -23.36 4.96
CA ARG A 187 -14.02 -24.19 4.18
C ARG A 187 -12.81 -24.62 5.01
N GLN A 188 -12.23 -23.69 5.76
CA GLN A 188 -11.04 -23.96 6.58
C GLN A 188 -11.36 -24.84 7.80
N THR A 189 -12.54 -24.68 8.41
CA THR A 189 -12.93 -25.49 9.59
C THR A 189 -13.42 -26.89 9.26
N SER A 190 -13.94 -27.12 8.05
CA SER A 190 -14.54 -28.42 7.67
C SER A 190 -13.48 -29.48 7.32
N ASN A 191 -12.30 -29.08 6.85
CA ASN A 191 -11.24 -29.98 6.39
C ASN A 191 -9.91 -29.79 7.16
N PRO A 192 -9.87 -29.96 8.50
CA PRO A 192 -8.64 -29.78 9.27
C PRO A 192 -7.57 -30.85 8.95
N GLY A 193 -7.98 -32.03 8.45
CA GLY A 193 -7.09 -33.19 8.24
C GLY A 193 -6.39 -33.27 6.88
N GLU A 194 -6.83 -32.53 5.85
CA GLU A 194 -6.24 -32.59 4.50
C GLU A 194 -5.09 -31.60 4.28
N GLN A 195 -4.86 -30.65 5.19
CA GLN A 195 -3.90 -29.57 4.99
C GLN A 195 -2.43 -30.01 5.16
N THR A 196 -2.15 -31.13 5.82
CA THR A 196 -0.77 -31.48 6.21
C THR A 196 0.02 -32.34 5.21
N THR A 197 -0.58 -32.88 4.15
CA THR A 197 0.12 -33.90 3.32
C THR A 197 0.19 -33.66 1.82
N HIS A 198 -0.41 -32.59 1.28
CA HIS A 198 -0.38 -32.30 -0.16
C HIS A 198 0.41 -31.04 -0.53
N THR A 199 1.69 -30.97 -0.16
CA THR A 199 2.58 -29.87 -0.59
C THR A 199 3.13 -30.01 -2.01
N ASN A 200 2.75 -31.01 -2.82
CA ASN A 200 3.38 -31.22 -4.14
C ASN A 200 2.44 -31.48 -5.34
N ALA A 201 1.12 -31.36 -5.24
CA ALA A 201 0.23 -31.55 -6.38
C ALA A 201 -0.63 -30.31 -6.65
N HIS A 202 -0.15 -29.49 -7.60
CA HIS A 202 -0.87 -28.64 -8.56
C HIS A 202 -2.42 -28.62 -8.50
N GLN A 203 -3.03 -28.23 -7.38
CA GLN A 203 -4.42 -27.80 -7.40
C GLN A 203 -4.42 -26.35 -7.89
N ASP A 204 -4.68 -26.20 -9.19
CA ASP A 204 -4.93 -24.89 -9.79
C ASP A 204 -6.25 -24.36 -9.21
N PRO A 205 -6.24 -23.28 -8.41
CA PRO A 205 -7.48 -22.62 -8.11
C PRO A 205 -8.05 -22.04 -9.40
N ILE A 206 -9.38 -22.07 -9.46
CA ILE A 206 -10.22 -21.64 -10.58
C ILE A 206 -9.65 -20.34 -11.18
N VAL A 207 -9.10 -20.49 -12.39
CA VAL A 207 -8.53 -19.42 -13.20
C VAL A 207 -9.70 -18.70 -13.87
N ILE A 208 -9.89 -17.42 -13.58
CA ILE A 208 -10.69 -16.55 -14.44
C ILE A 208 -9.72 -15.95 -15.45
N PRO A 209 -9.83 -16.30 -16.74
CA PRO A 209 -9.03 -15.65 -17.78
C PRO A 209 -9.44 -14.19 -17.84
N ILE A 210 -8.47 -13.27 -17.78
CA ILE A 210 -8.71 -11.91 -18.28
C ILE A 210 -8.95 -12.07 -19.79
N PRO A 211 -10.12 -11.70 -20.33
CA PRO A 211 -10.34 -11.76 -21.75
C PRO A 211 -9.31 -10.83 -22.42
N ALA A 212 -8.52 -11.40 -23.33
CA ALA A 212 -7.71 -10.59 -24.24
C ALA A 212 -8.59 -9.51 -24.87
N PRO A 213 -8.07 -8.31 -25.20
CA PRO A 213 -8.85 -7.27 -25.85
C PRO A 213 -9.34 -7.79 -27.21
N ALA A 214 -10.54 -8.36 -27.20
CA ALA A 214 -11.19 -8.89 -28.37
C ALA A 214 -11.75 -7.71 -29.15
N SER A 215 -11.17 -7.49 -30.32
CA SER A 215 -11.78 -6.72 -31.39
C SER A 215 -13.24 -7.17 -31.59
N SER A 216 -14.15 -6.21 -31.43
CA SER A 216 -15.51 -6.19 -31.98
C SER A 216 -16.44 -7.36 -31.65
N GLY A 217 -17.23 -7.17 -30.59
CA GLY A 217 -18.67 -7.41 -30.63
C GLY A 217 -19.16 -8.84 -30.48
N GLN A 218 -19.15 -9.41 -29.26
CA GLN A 218 -20.09 -10.47 -28.86
C GLN A 218 -20.17 -10.60 -27.32
N ASN A 219 -21.38 -10.35 -26.79
CA ASN A 219 -21.95 -10.73 -25.48
C ASN A 219 -20.99 -10.99 -24.28
N MET A 220 -20.64 -9.94 -23.53
CA MET A 220 -19.94 -10.03 -22.23
C MET A 220 -20.90 -10.13 -21.02
N ALA A 221 -22.05 -10.81 -21.14
CA ALA A 221 -23.09 -10.71 -20.13
C ALA A 221 -22.82 -11.49 -18.81
N ASN A 222 -21.87 -12.42 -18.75
CA ASN A 222 -21.64 -13.26 -17.56
C ASN A 222 -20.14 -13.49 -17.26
N ALA A 223 -19.33 -12.44 -17.25
CA ALA A 223 -18.02 -12.55 -16.60
C ALA A 223 -18.27 -12.63 -15.08
N GLU A 224 -18.32 -13.84 -14.52
CA GLU A 224 -18.36 -14.05 -13.07
C GLU A 224 -17.25 -13.21 -12.45
N MET A 225 -17.62 -12.23 -11.62
CA MET A 225 -16.61 -11.45 -10.91
C MET A 225 -15.80 -12.41 -10.05
N PRO A 226 -14.46 -12.34 -10.06
CA PRO A 226 -13.63 -13.18 -9.22
C PRO A 226 -14.06 -12.99 -7.77
N THR A 227 -14.67 -14.04 -7.21
CA THR A 227 -14.99 -14.09 -5.79
C THR A 227 -13.67 -14.03 -5.04
N LEU A 228 -13.52 -13.01 -4.18
CA LEU A 228 -12.39 -12.92 -3.26
C LEU A 228 -12.35 -14.21 -2.44
N THR A 229 -11.34 -15.02 -2.68
CA THR A 229 -11.15 -16.31 -2.02
C THR A 229 -9.85 -16.25 -1.23
N PHE A 230 -9.93 -16.75 0.00
CA PHE A 230 -8.78 -16.86 0.86
C PHE A 230 -7.76 -17.80 0.22
N GLY A 231 -6.57 -17.28 -0.06
CA GLY A 231 -5.52 -18.08 -0.67
C GLY A 231 -5.12 -19.24 0.22
N HIS A 232 -4.72 -20.34 -0.41
CA HIS A 232 -3.98 -21.39 0.28
C HIS A 232 -2.56 -20.90 0.54
N ALA A 233 -2.41 -19.96 1.48
CA ALA A 233 -1.12 -19.60 1.99
C ALA A 233 -0.45 -20.85 2.57
N GLN A 234 0.85 -21.02 2.32
CA GLN A 234 1.58 -22.22 2.75
C GLN A 234 1.62 -22.37 4.27
N LYS A 235 1.37 -21.28 5.01
CA LYS A 235 1.27 -21.28 6.47
C LYS A 235 0.37 -20.13 6.91
N LEU A 236 -0.80 -20.46 7.45
CA LEU A 236 -1.66 -19.49 8.11
C LEU A 236 -1.04 -19.10 9.47
N PRO A 237 -1.27 -17.86 9.95
CA PRO A 237 -0.89 -17.49 11.31
C PRO A 237 -1.70 -18.31 12.32
N ASP A 238 -1.15 -18.54 13.51
CA ASP A 238 -1.78 -19.41 14.52
C ASP A 238 -3.15 -18.88 15.00
N ASP A 239 -3.35 -17.57 14.93
CA ASP A 239 -4.58 -16.85 15.30
C ASP A 239 -5.49 -16.53 14.09
N TRP A 240 -5.30 -17.21 12.95
CA TRP A 240 -6.08 -16.95 11.73
C TRP A 240 -7.60 -17.01 11.96
N LEU A 241 -8.05 -17.92 12.82
CA LEU A 241 -9.47 -18.12 13.14
C LEU A 241 -10.05 -16.89 13.83
N ASP A 242 -9.32 -16.34 14.81
CA ASP A 242 -9.72 -15.15 15.56
C ASP A 242 -9.77 -13.93 14.66
N ILE A 243 -8.79 -13.78 13.77
CA ILE A 243 -8.77 -12.67 12.80
C ILE A 243 -9.92 -12.80 11.80
N LEU A 244 -10.22 -13.99 11.31
CA LEU A 244 -11.31 -14.19 10.34
C LEU A 244 -12.68 -13.95 10.97
N LEU A 245 -12.90 -14.42 12.20
CA LEU A 245 -14.11 -14.10 12.97
C LEU A 245 -14.24 -12.59 13.23
N TRP A 246 -13.12 -11.93 13.53
CA TRP A 246 -13.08 -10.48 13.67
C TRP A 246 -13.44 -9.76 12.35
N LEU A 247 -12.91 -10.22 11.20
CA LEU A 247 -13.25 -9.68 9.88
C LEU A 247 -14.73 -9.88 9.54
N ILE A 248 -15.30 -11.06 9.81
CA ILE A 248 -16.73 -11.33 9.65
C ILE A 248 -17.55 -10.35 10.50
N SER A 249 -17.13 -10.13 11.75
CA SER A 249 -17.78 -9.16 12.65
C SER A 249 -17.70 -7.74 12.09
N LYS A 250 -16.53 -7.28 11.63
CA LYS A 250 -16.36 -5.95 11.04
C LYS A 250 -17.12 -5.77 9.72
N ALA A 251 -17.27 -6.82 8.91
CA ALA A 251 -18.07 -6.80 7.69
C ALA A 251 -19.59 -6.81 7.96
N SER A 252 -20.01 -7.31 9.12
CA SER A 252 -21.43 -7.40 9.52
C SER A 252 -21.94 -6.17 10.26
N ASN A 253 -21.05 -5.42 10.91
CA ASN A 253 -21.42 -4.31 11.79
C ASN A 253 -21.07 -2.96 11.16
N VAL A 254 -21.97 -1.99 11.29
CA VAL A 254 -21.68 -0.60 10.91
C VAL A 254 -20.59 -0.05 11.84
N ARG A 255 -19.64 0.69 11.26
CA ARG A 255 -18.62 1.45 11.98
C ARG A 255 -19.25 2.32 13.05
N SER A 256 -18.56 2.43 14.17
CA SER A 256 -18.94 3.39 15.20
C SER A 256 -18.88 4.83 14.66
N LEU A 257 -19.70 5.73 15.20
CA LEU A 257 -19.66 7.14 14.83
C LEU A 257 -18.26 7.76 15.03
N LYS A 258 -17.52 7.27 16.03
CA LYS A 258 -16.13 7.67 16.29
C LYS A 258 -15.20 7.29 15.14
N GLU A 259 -15.26 6.04 14.68
CA GLU A 259 -14.47 5.57 13.53
C GLU A 259 -14.84 6.35 12.27
N GLU A 260 -16.13 6.54 12.01
CA GLU A 260 -16.61 7.27 10.83
C GLU A 260 -16.14 8.73 10.83
N ALA A 261 -16.19 9.41 11.98
CA ALA A 261 -15.67 10.77 12.10
C ALA A 261 -14.15 10.85 11.85
N VAL A 262 -13.39 9.87 12.35
CA VAL A 262 -11.95 9.78 12.09
C VAL A 262 -11.68 9.63 10.59
N PHE A 263 -12.36 8.70 9.91
CA PHE A 263 -12.14 8.46 8.49
C PHE A 263 -12.64 9.61 7.62
N ALA A 264 -13.72 10.30 7.99
CA ALA A 264 -14.17 11.49 7.31
C ALA A 264 -13.11 12.62 7.35
N VAL A 265 -12.50 12.87 8.52
CA VAL A 265 -11.41 13.85 8.65
C VAL A 265 -10.23 13.47 7.77
N ARG A 266 -9.82 12.19 7.78
CA ARG A 266 -8.72 11.68 6.95
C ARG A 266 -9.03 11.81 5.45
N ALA A 267 -10.26 11.51 5.03
CA ALA A 267 -10.69 11.64 3.64
C ALA A 267 -10.66 13.10 3.16
N ILE A 268 -11.10 14.05 4.01
CA ILE A 268 -11.11 15.47 3.70
C ILE A 268 -9.69 16.04 3.58
N ILE A 269 -8.78 15.66 4.50
CA ILE A 269 -7.42 16.22 4.51
C ILE A 269 -6.50 15.50 3.50
N GLY A 270 -6.74 14.21 3.23
CA GLY A 270 -6.00 13.43 2.25
C GLY A 270 -4.53 13.24 2.62
N HIS A 271 -3.65 13.29 1.62
CA HIS A 271 -2.19 13.11 1.80
C HIS A 271 -1.53 14.20 2.66
N ARG A 272 -2.18 15.36 2.82
CA ARG A 272 -1.68 16.47 3.66
C ARG A 272 -1.92 16.26 5.15
N LEU A 273 -2.44 15.10 5.55
CA LEU A 273 -2.81 14.82 6.92
C LEU A 273 -1.67 15.07 7.93
N PRO A 274 -0.43 14.58 7.70
CA PRO A 274 0.68 14.81 8.61
C PRO A 274 1.00 16.30 8.80
N ASP A 275 0.90 17.10 7.74
CA ASP A 275 1.23 18.53 7.78
C ASP A 275 0.12 19.38 8.42
N CYS A 276 -1.13 18.96 8.24
CA CYS A 276 -2.30 19.74 8.65
C CYS A 276 -2.80 19.37 10.05
N ILE A 277 -2.54 18.16 10.56
CA ILE A 277 -3.18 17.65 11.79
C ILE A 277 -2.91 18.55 13.00
N ASP A 278 -1.71 19.09 13.13
CA ASP A 278 -1.32 19.90 14.29
C ASP A 278 -2.03 21.26 14.30
N SER A 279 -2.42 21.77 13.14
CA SER A 279 -3.18 23.02 13.00
C SER A 279 -4.66 22.89 13.36
N LEU A 280 -5.21 21.67 13.41
CA LEU A 280 -6.62 21.47 13.71
C LEU A 280 -6.91 21.80 15.19
N PRO A 281 -8.06 22.43 15.50
CA PRO A 281 -8.49 22.74 16.87
C PRO A 281 -9.07 21.50 17.57
N LEU A 282 -8.33 20.38 17.54
CA LEU A 282 -8.71 19.10 18.13
C LEU A 282 -7.86 18.79 19.37
N PRO A 283 -8.42 18.11 20.39
CA PRO A 283 -7.61 17.57 21.48
C PRO A 283 -6.52 16.62 20.97
N LYS A 284 -5.36 16.60 21.64
CA LYS A 284 -4.22 15.74 21.27
C LYS A 284 -4.61 14.27 21.07
N LEU A 285 -5.43 13.74 21.97
CA LEU A 285 -5.92 12.36 21.88
C LEU A 285 -6.66 12.10 20.56
N VAL A 286 -7.51 13.03 20.12
CA VAL A 286 -8.25 12.91 18.85
C VAL A 286 -7.29 13.00 17.67
N LYS A 287 -6.28 13.91 17.72
CA LYS A 287 -5.24 13.99 16.70
C LYS A 287 -4.47 12.66 16.57
N ASP A 288 -4.12 12.04 17.69
CA ASP A 288 -3.42 10.75 17.71
C ASP A 288 -4.29 9.61 17.14
N TYR A 289 -5.61 9.63 17.38
CA TYR A 289 -6.56 8.72 16.73
C TYR A 289 -6.67 8.96 15.21
N VAL A 290 -6.76 10.22 14.77
CA VAL A 290 -6.83 10.56 13.33
C VAL A 290 -5.53 10.17 12.61
N MET A 291 -4.39 10.32 13.27
CA MET A 291 -3.08 9.88 12.78
C MET A 291 -2.83 8.38 12.91
N LEU A 292 -3.79 7.62 13.47
CA LEU A 292 -3.68 6.18 13.67
C LEU A 292 -2.42 5.77 14.47
N LYS A 293 -1.97 6.61 15.42
CA LYS A 293 -0.80 6.31 16.28
C LYS A 293 -1.05 5.14 17.23
N ASN A 294 -2.31 4.80 17.45
CA ASN A 294 -2.76 3.71 18.31
C ASN A 294 -2.92 2.37 17.57
N LEU A 295 -2.48 2.26 16.30
CA LEU A 295 -2.41 0.97 15.60
C LEU A 295 -1.32 0.08 16.21
N ARG A 296 -1.59 -0.49 17.38
CA ARG A 296 -0.74 -1.50 18.02
C ARG A 296 -1.20 -2.89 17.60
N LEU A 297 -0.25 -3.76 17.26
CA LEU A 297 -0.52 -5.18 16.99
C LEU A 297 -0.84 -5.96 18.27
N ASP A 298 -0.23 -5.54 19.38
CA ASP A 298 -0.16 -6.37 20.59
C ASP A 298 -1.47 -6.41 21.38
N ASP A 299 -2.42 -5.51 21.11
CA ASP A 299 -3.68 -5.44 21.83
C ASP A 299 -4.74 -6.46 21.35
N ALA A 300 -4.39 -7.27 20.34
CA ALA A 300 -5.29 -8.25 19.72
C ALA A 300 -5.83 -9.29 20.71
N SER A 301 -5.06 -9.67 21.73
CA SER A 301 -5.47 -10.66 22.74
C SER A 301 -6.13 -10.03 23.97
N ALA A 302 -5.92 -8.74 24.23
CA ALA A 302 -6.32 -8.12 25.51
C ALA A 302 -7.74 -7.55 25.50
N GLN A 303 -8.28 -7.12 24.35
CA GLN A 303 -9.56 -6.38 24.32
C GLN A 303 -10.81 -7.27 24.13
N HIS A 304 -10.68 -8.52 23.67
CA HIS A 304 -11.84 -9.39 23.45
C HIS A 304 -12.40 -10.08 24.70
N HIS A 305 -11.67 -10.06 25.82
CA HIS A 305 -12.18 -10.64 27.08
C HIS A 305 -13.15 -9.74 27.86
N GLY A 306 -13.36 -8.48 27.46
CA GLY A 306 -14.18 -7.51 28.20
C GLY A 306 -15.63 -7.33 27.74
N LEU A 307 -16.02 -7.80 26.55
CA LEU A 307 -17.29 -7.41 25.91
C LEU A 307 -18.36 -8.51 25.85
N PHE A 308 -18.04 -9.77 26.15
CA PHE A 308 -19.05 -10.78 26.46
C PHE A 308 -19.43 -10.68 27.94
N GLY A 309 -20.13 -9.60 28.28
CA GLY A 309 -20.85 -9.51 29.54
C GLY A 309 -21.76 -10.73 29.66
N LYS A 310 -21.55 -11.55 30.69
CA LYS A 310 -22.42 -12.67 31.02
C LYS A 310 -23.88 -12.16 31.01
N PRO A 311 -24.81 -12.81 30.29
CA PRO A 311 -26.21 -12.47 30.42
C PRO A 311 -26.60 -12.64 31.90
N LYS A 312 -27.20 -11.60 32.47
CA LYS A 312 -27.82 -11.65 33.80
C LYS A 312 -29.08 -12.48 33.75
#